data_AF-A0ABD4Q4Y6-F1
#
_entry.id   AF-A0ABD4Q4Y6-F1
#
_cell.length_a   1.000
_cell.length_b   1.000
_cell.length_c   1.000
_cell.angle_alpha   90.00
_cell.angle_beta   90.00
_cell.angle_gamma   90.00
#
_symmetry.space_group_name_H-M   'P 1'
#
loop_
_entity.id
_entity.type
_entity.pdbx_description
1 polymer ?
#
loop_
_entity_poly.entity_id
_entity_poly.type
_entity_poly.pdbx_seq_one_letter_code
_entity_poly.pdbx_strand_id
1 'polypeptide(L)'
;TLRYTRLPLNYTRADAEDYLLTTARQIAAGQIQRWAIDASGVFAGTIELRLPEGTPESPGTRAELGYYAAPKVRGKGYMTEALRAVLGYAFD
;
A
#
# COMPACT_ATOMS: atom_id res chain seq x y z
N THR A 1 -6.73 2.35 19.91
CA THR A 1 -6.66 1.17 19.02
C THR A 1 -5.31 1.04 18.31
N LEU A 2 -4.19 1.23 19.01
CA LEU A 2 -2.82 1.21 18.44
C LEU A 2 -2.09 -0.13 18.60
N ARG A 3 -2.70 -1.10 19.29
CA ARG A 3 -2.05 -2.36 19.71
C ARG A 3 -1.48 -3.21 18.55
N TYR A 4 -1.99 -3.02 17.34
CA TYR A 4 -1.64 -3.85 16.17
C TYR A 4 -0.98 -3.07 15.04
N THR A 5 -0.65 -1.79 15.25
CA THR A 5 0.01 -0.94 14.24
C THR A 5 1.34 -0.46 14.77
N ARG A 6 2.38 -0.46 13.94
CA ARG A 6 3.70 0.10 14.28
C ARG A 6 3.72 1.64 14.26
N LEU A 7 2.56 2.28 14.29
CA LEU A 7 2.48 3.73 14.33
C LEU A 7 3.00 4.20 15.70
N PRO A 8 3.91 5.18 15.74
CA PRO A 8 4.39 5.72 17.00
C PRO A 8 3.25 6.25 17.85
N LEU A 9 3.41 6.10 19.18
CA LEU A 9 2.58 6.81 20.14
C LEU A 9 2.80 8.32 19.92
N ASN A 10 1.72 9.08 19.74
CA ASN A 10 1.73 10.51 19.35
C ASN A 10 2.12 10.79 17.90
N TYR A 11 1.62 9.98 16.96
CA TYR A 11 1.78 10.22 15.53
C TYR A 11 1.45 11.67 15.13
N THR A 12 2.46 12.36 14.63
CA THR A 12 2.39 13.77 14.23
C THR A 12 2.23 13.90 12.71
N ARG A 13 1.98 15.13 12.25
CA ARG A 13 2.03 15.46 10.83
C ARG A 13 3.43 15.23 10.23
N ALA A 14 4.49 15.57 10.97
CA ALA A 14 5.86 15.38 10.51
C ALA A 14 6.18 13.89 10.28
N ASP A 15 5.68 13.00 11.15
CA ASP A 15 5.81 11.55 10.95
C ASP A 15 5.12 11.08 9.66
N ALA A 16 3.98 11.68 9.32
CA ALA A 16 3.28 11.40 8.06
C ALA A 16 4.09 11.86 6.84
N GLU A 17 4.68 13.04 6.91
CA GLU A 17 5.51 13.59 5.84
C GLU A 17 6.77 12.74 5.62
N ASP A 18 7.46 12.35 6.70
CA ASP A 18 8.62 11.46 6.63
C ASP A 18 8.27 10.08 6.07
N TYR A 19 7.13 9.51 6.47
CA TYR A 19 6.63 8.26 5.93
C TYR A 19 6.38 8.34 4.41
N LEU A 20 5.80 9.44 3.93
CA LEU A 20 5.57 9.67 2.50
C LEU A 20 6.89 9.80 1.74
N LEU A 21 7.86 10.54 2.27
CA LEU A 21 9.18 10.68 1.67
C LEU A 21 9.93 9.35 1.60
N THR A 22 9.89 8.56 2.69
CA THR A 22 10.47 7.22 2.73
C THR A 22 9.81 6.28 1.73
N THR A 23 8.48 6.30 1.66
CA THR A 23 7.71 5.51 0.69
C THR A 23 8.09 5.90 -0.75
N ALA A 24 8.18 7.19 -1.06
CA ALA A 24 8.55 7.67 -2.39
C ALA A 24 9.96 7.20 -2.81
N ARG A 25 10.93 7.22 -1.88
CA ARG A 25 12.28 6.68 -2.13
C ARG A 25 12.26 5.19 -2.41
N GLN A 26 11.48 4.41 -1.65
CA GLN A 26 11.36 2.97 -1.85
C GLN A 26 10.72 2.62 -3.21
N ILE A 27 9.70 3.39 -3.64
CA ILE A 27 9.10 3.26 -4.97
C ILE A 27 10.12 3.59 -6.06
N ALA A 28 10.83 4.73 -5.94
CA ALA A 28 11.83 5.16 -6.91
C ALA A 28 13.00 4.17 -7.04
N ALA A 29 13.35 3.48 -5.95
CA ALA A 29 14.36 2.44 -5.93
C ALA A 29 13.84 1.05 -6.38
N GLY A 30 12.57 0.93 -6.79
CA GLY A 30 11.96 -0.34 -7.20
C GLY A 30 11.75 -1.35 -6.07
N GLN A 31 11.89 -0.94 -4.81
CA GLN A 31 11.81 -1.84 -3.64
C GLN A 31 10.37 -2.22 -3.27
N ILE A 32 9.42 -1.32 -3.56
CA ILE A 32 7.99 -1.56 -3.34
C ILE A 32 7.21 -1.02 -4.54
N GLN A 33 6.08 -1.68 -4.83
CA GLN A 33 5.08 -1.15 -5.74
C GLN A 33 3.86 -0.77 -4.90
N ARG A 34 3.47 0.49 -4.90
CA ARG A 34 2.38 0.98 -4.03
C ARG A 34 1.51 1.98 -4.77
N TRP A 35 0.20 1.83 -4.57
CA TRP A 35 -0.82 2.66 -5.18
C TRP A 35 -1.73 3.28 -4.13
N ALA A 36 -2.18 4.49 -4.40
CA ALA A 36 -3.32 5.10 -3.72
C ALA A 36 -4.61 4.65 -4.41
N ILE A 37 -5.63 4.34 -3.62
CA ILE A 37 -6.97 4.04 -4.13
C ILE A 37 -7.75 5.35 -4.11
N ASP A 38 -8.06 5.86 -5.29
CA ASP A 38 -8.94 7.02 -5.46
C ASP A 38 -10.37 6.55 -5.75
N ALA A 39 -11.31 7.01 -4.94
CA ALA A 39 -12.74 6.80 -5.15
C ALA A 39 -13.40 8.13 -5.53
N SER A 40 -13.26 8.52 -6.80
CA SER A 40 -13.83 9.77 -7.35
C SER A 40 -13.34 11.02 -6.59
N GLY A 41 -12.02 11.16 -6.47
CA GLY A 41 -11.36 12.26 -5.74
C GLY A 41 -11.29 12.07 -4.23
N VAL A 42 -11.83 10.97 -3.70
CA VAL A 42 -11.75 10.63 -2.28
C VAL A 42 -10.70 9.55 -2.07
N PHE A 43 -9.66 9.88 -1.30
CA PHE A 43 -8.67 8.89 -0.84
C PHE A 43 -9.36 7.77 -0.04
N ALA A 44 -9.36 6.58 -0.62
CA ALA A 44 -10.01 5.39 -0.10
C ALA A 44 -9.04 4.44 0.63
N GLY A 45 -7.74 4.58 0.38
CA GLY A 45 -6.73 3.75 1.01
C GLY A 45 -5.47 3.61 0.18
N THR A 46 -4.63 2.66 0.58
CA THR A 46 -3.44 2.25 -0.18
C THR A 46 -3.40 0.75 -0.30
N ILE A 47 -2.83 0.26 -1.38
CA ILE A 47 -2.44 -1.14 -1.57
C ILE A 47 -1.01 -1.19 -2.07
N GLU A 48 -0.22 -2.13 -1.57
CA GLU A 48 1.16 -2.35 -1.98
C GLU A 48 1.42 -3.81 -2.28
N LEU A 49 2.26 -4.04 -3.28
CA LEU A 49 2.83 -5.32 -3.66
C LEU A 49 4.32 -5.30 -3.34
N ARG A 50 4.78 -6.31 -2.59
CA ARG A 50 6.19 -6.53 -2.25
C ARG A 50 6.63 -7.88 -2.81
N LEU A 51 7.86 -7.92 -3.32
CA LEU A 51 8.51 -9.12 -3.83
C LEU A 51 9.76 -9.38 -2.98
N PRO A 52 9.64 -10.09 -1.83
CA PRO A 52 10.74 -10.20 -0.88
C PRO A 52 11.99 -10.88 -1.44
N GLU A 53 11.81 -11.72 -2.46
CA GLU A 53 12.83 -12.57 -3.08
C GLU A 53 13.08 -12.20 -4.54
N GLY A 54 12.52 -11.09 -5.02
CA GLY A 54 12.47 -10.81 -6.45
C GLY A 54 12.36 -9.33 -6.81
N THR A 55 12.33 -9.10 -8.12
CA THR A 55 12.10 -7.79 -8.75
C THR A 55 10.88 -7.89 -9.66
N PRO A 56 10.33 -6.77 -10.16
CA PRO A 56 9.25 -6.82 -11.15
C PRO A 56 9.57 -7.70 -12.37
N GLU A 57 10.85 -7.77 -12.78
CA GLU A 57 11.32 -8.58 -13.91
C GLU A 57 11.66 -10.03 -13.53
N SER A 58 11.86 -10.31 -12.23
CA SER A 58 12.16 -11.64 -11.71
C SER A 58 11.52 -11.81 -10.32
N PRO A 59 10.19 -12.07 -10.25
CA PRO A 59 9.39 -11.84 -9.04
C PRO A 59 9.58 -12.84 -7.90
N GLY A 60 10.38 -13.89 -8.09
CA GLY A 60 10.56 -14.96 -7.10
C GLY A 60 9.34 -15.87 -7.00
N THR A 61 9.19 -16.56 -5.86
CA THR A 61 8.14 -17.58 -5.66
C THR A 61 6.94 -17.11 -4.83
N ARG A 62 7.04 -15.91 -4.22
CA ARG A 62 5.99 -15.33 -3.41
C ARG A 62 5.99 -13.82 -3.49
N ALA A 63 4.80 -13.26 -3.32
CA ALA A 63 4.58 -11.84 -3.16
C ALA A 63 3.78 -11.58 -1.87
N GLU A 64 3.96 -10.42 -1.28
CA GLU A 64 3.21 -9.97 -0.12
C GLU A 64 2.37 -8.76 -0.49
N LEU A 65 1.15 -8.71 0.06
CA LEU A 65 0.25 -7.58 -0.09
C LEU A 65 0.09 -6.86 1.24
N GLY A 66 0.39 -5.56 1.25
CA GLY A 66 0.05 -4.65 2.33
C GLY A 66 -1.12 -3.78 1.91
N TYR A 67 -2.08 -3.53 2.80
CA TYR A 67 -3.17 -2.61 2.48
C TYR A 67 -3.68 -1.85 3.69
N TYR A 68 -4.27 -0.70 3.40
CA TYR A 68 -4.98 0.12 4.37
C TYR A 68 -6.24 0.66 3.70
N ALA A 69 -7.39 0.49 4.36
CA ALA A 69 -8.65 1.10 3.96
C ALA A 69 -8.99 2.26 4.90
N ALA A 70 -9.22 3.44 4.33
CA ALA A 70 -9.63 4.62 5.08
C ALA A 70 -10.99 4.36 5.77
N PRO A 71 -11.12 4.59 7.10
CA PRO A 71 -12.33 4.25 7.85
C PRO A 71 -13.64 4.73 7.23
N LYS A 72 -13.64 5.95 6.68
CA LYS A 72 -14.80 6.62 6.07
C LYS A 72 -15.39 5.94 4.84
N VAL A 73 -14.67 5.02 4.21
CA VAL A 73 -15.11 4.33 2.97
C VAL A 73 -15.10 2.80 3.10
N ARG A 74 -14.91 2.25 4.30
CA ARG A 74 -15.00 0.81 4.54
C ARG A 74 -16.41 0.29 4.26
N GLY A 75 -16.52 -0.99 3.92
CA GLY A 75 -17.80 -1.64 3.59
C GLY A 75 -18.34 -1.34 2.18
N LYS A 76 -17.61 -0.56 1.37
CA LYS A 76 -18.02 -0.18 0.00
C LYS A 76 -17.38 -1.00 -1.12
N GLY A 77 -16.54 -1.99 -0.79
CA GLY A 77 -15.91 -2.88 -1.78
C GLY A 77 -14.65 -2.34 -2.47
N TYR A 78 -14.25 -1.07 -2.27
CA TYR A 78 -13.08 -0.48 -2.95
C TYR A 78 -11.77 -1.25 -2.77
N MET A 79 -11.52 -1.81 -1.58
CA MET A 79 -10.31 -2.61 -1.36
C MET A 79 -10.34 -3.93 -2.14
N THR A 80 -11.52 -4.55 -2.26
CA THR A 80 -11.69 -5.77 -3.06
C THR A 80 -11.47 -5.50 -4.54
N GLU A 81 -11.98 -4.38 -5.04
CA GLU A 81 -11.74 -3.93 -6.41
C GLU A 81 -10.26 -3.67 -6.67
N ALA A 82 -9.60 -2.88 -5.81
CA ALA A 82 -8.18 -2.60 -5.92
C ALA A 82 -7.32 -3.88 -5.85
N LEU A 83 -7.66 -4.82 -4.97
CA LEU A 83 -6.99 -6.10 -4.87
C LEU A 83 -7.06 -6.90 -6.17
N ARG A 84 -8.23 -6.96 -6.82
CA ARG A 84 -8.37 -7.66 -8.10
C ARG A 84 -7.53 -7.02 -9.20
N ALA A 85 -7.48 -5.69 -9.26
CA ALA A 85 -6.65 -4.98 -10.23
C ALA A 85 -5.15 -5.27 -10.01
N VAL A 86 -4.68 -5.22 -8.75
CA VAL A 86 -3.27 -5.52 -8.41
C VAL A 86 -2.93 -6.99 -8.69
N LEU A 87 -3.84 -7.93 -8.41
CA LEU A 87 -3.62 -9.34 -8.74
C LEU A 87 -3.58 -9.58 -10.25
N GLY A 88 -4.43 -8.92 -11.04
CA GLY A 88 -4.35 -8.97 -12.50
C GLY A 88 -2.97 -8.52 -12.98
N TYR A 89 -2.56 -7.31 -12.57
CA TYR A 89 -1.23 -6.79 -12.89
C TYR A 89 -0.08 -7.70 -12.45
N ALA A 90 -0.17 -8.33 -11.27
CA ALA A 90 0.92 -9.14 -10.73
C ALA A 90 1.07 -10.53 -11.39
N PHE A 91 0.03 -11.02 -12.06
CA PHE A 91 0.01 -12.33 -12.73
C PHE A 91 0.00 -12.25 -14.26
N ASP A 92 -0.18 -11.06 -14.83
CA ASP A 92 -0.01 -10.78 -16.27
C ASP A 92 1.47 -10.85 -16.68
#